data_AF-A0A1S2HGH6-F1
#
_entry.id   AF-A0A1S2HGH6-F1
#
_cell.length_a   1.000
_cell.length_b   1.000
_cell.length_c   1.000
_cell.angle_alpha   90.00
_cell.angle_beta   90.00
_cell.angle_gamma   90.00
#
_symmetry.space_group_name_H-M   'P 1'
#
loop_
_entity.id
_entity.type
_entity.pdbx_description
1 polymer ?
#
loop_
_entity_poly.entity_id
_entity_poly.type
_entity_poly.pdbx_seq_one_letter_code
_entity_poly.pdbx_strand_id
1 'polypeptide(L)'
;MPDAEPGLRERKRRATRRAIQQAALRIALEDGLGAVTVEAISRRADVSSRTFFNYFPSKEQAILGDDPRLPEDESLRTFVDGGPVGDVLADLGALLVHSARELIEERGLIAERQQVLRANPELFSRRMESMREFQGAIQAAVARRLERDDPGFAADADALRRRAGLVSSVALAALRHAWWEWSASEAGTDLVDELERSFAELGVLVSRSLV
;
A
#
# COMPACT_ATOMS: atom_id res chain seq x y z
N MET A 1 15.74 -25.54 9.21
CA MET A 1 14.34 -26.03 9.24
C MET A 1 13.66 -25.39 8.05
N PRO A 2 13.27 -26.13 7.00
CA PRO A 2 12.69 -25.52 5.81
C PRO A 2 11.27 -25.04 6.12
N ASP A 3 10.88 -23.94 5.47
CA ASP A 3 9.64 -23.19 5.66
C ASP A 3 8.39 -24.06 5.75
N ALA A 4 7.59 -23.81 6.78
CA ALA A 4 6.30 -24.44 6.97
C ALA A 4 5.34 -23.98 5.85
N GLU A 5 4.94 -24.92 4.98
CA GLU A 5 3.83 -24.70 4.06
C GLU A 5 2.64 -24.05 4.80
N PRO A 6 2.00 -23.02 4.23
CA PRO A 6 0.87 -22.37 4.87
C PRO A 6 -0.21 -23.42 5.15
N GLY A 7 -0.45 -23.68 6.44
CA GLY A 7 -1.40 -24.70 6.87
C GLY A 7 -2.77 -24.51 6.21
N LEU A 8 -3.53 -25.60 6.06
CA LEU A 8 -4.84 -25.63 5.38
C LEU A 8 -5.79 -24.48 5.78
N ARG A 9 -5.70 -24.01 7.03
CA ARG A 9 -6.47 -22.87 7.55
C ARG A 9 -6.10 -21.54 6.87
N GLU A 10 -4.81 -21.25 6.70
CA GLU A 10 -4.33 -20.02 6.07
C GLU A 10 -4.65 -20.00 4.58
N ARG A 11 -4.49 -21.13 3.89
CA ARG A 11 -4.93 -21.28 2.49
C ARG A 11 -6.43 -21.03 2.32
N LYS A 12 -7.27 -21.61 3.18
CA LYS A 12 -8.72 -21.36 3.16
C LYS A 12 -9.06 -19.89 3.44
N ARG A 13 -8.36 -19.27 4.40
CA ARG A 13 -8.53 -17.85 4.74
C ARG A 13 -8.21 -16.96 3.53
N ARG A 14 -7.06 -17.16 2.87
CA ARG A 14 -6.67 -16.43 1.66
C ARG A 14 -7.67 -16.63 0.52
N ALA A 15 -8.13 -17.86 0.31
CA ALA A 15 -9.12 -18.18 -0.72
C ALA A 15 -10.46 -17.46 -0.48
N THR A 16 -10.98 -17.48 0.75
CA THR A 16 -12.22 -16.75 1.10
C THR A 16 -12.05 -15.25 0.93
N ARG A 17 -10.91 -14.67 1.38
CA ARG A 17 -10.60 -13.26 1.19
C ARG A 17 -10.64 -12.88 -0.30
N ARG A 18 -10.00 -13.66 -1.15
CA ARG A 18 -9.95 -13.46 -2.61
C ARG A 18 -11.33 -13.60 -3.26
N ALA A 19 -12.14 -14.57 -2.83
CA ALA A 19 -13.51 -14.75 -3.33
C ALA A 19 -14.40 -13.52 -3.04
N ILE A 20 -14.28 -12.95 -1.84
CA ILE A 20 -15.00 -11.72 -1.45
C ILE A 20 -14.56 -10.53 -2.32
N GLN A 21 -13.25 -10.33 -2.51
CA GLN A 21 -12.73 -9.24 -3.36
C GLN A 21 -13.19 -9.41 -4.82
N GLN A 22 -13.12 -10.63 -5.35
CA GLN A 22 -13.55 -10.93 -6.71
C GLN A 22 -15.05 -10.68 -6.89
N ALA A 23 -15.88 -11.06 -5.92
CA ALA A 23 -17.30 -10.77 -5.94
C ALA A 23 -17.56 -9.25 -5.95
N ALA A 24 -16.88 -8.48 -5.09
CA ALA A 24 -17.03 -7.04 -5.03
C ALA A 24 -16.63 -6.34 -6.36
N LEU A 25 -15.48 -6.71 -6.92
CA LEU A 25 -15.00 -6.17 -8.20
C LEU A 25 -15.92 -6.55 -9.36
N ARG A 26 -16.40 -7.80 -9.44
CA ARG A 26 -17.31 -8.22 -10.50
C ARG A 26 -18.65 -7.48 -10.44
N ILE A 27 -19.24 -7.32 -9.25
CA ILE A 27 -20.47 -6.54 -9.10
C ILE A 27 -20.24 -5.09 -9.53
N ALA A 28 -19.11 -4.49 -9.13
CA ALA A 28 -18.78 -3.13 -9.54
C ALA A 28 -18.64 -2.97 -11.06
N LEU A 29 -18.06 -3.97 -11.74
CA LEU A 29 -17.86 -3.98 -13.19
C LEU A 29 -19.14 -4.31 -13.98
N GLU A 30 -19.96 -5.23 -13.48
CA GLU A 30 -21.19 -5.71 -14.14
C GLU A 30 -22.37 -4.75 -13.91
N ASP A 31 -22.56 -4.30 -12.66
CA ASP A 31 -23.77 -3.61 -12.20
C ASP A 31 -23.50 -2.19 -11.66
N GLY A 32 -22.24 -1.74 -11.64
CA GLY A 32 -21.81 -0.45 -11.12
C GLY A 32 -21.59 -0.41 -9.61
N LEU A 33 -20.90 0.64 -9.12
CA LEU A 33 -20.53 0.75 -7.70
C LEU A 33 -21.73 0.80 -6.74
N GLY A 34 -22.85 1.39 -7.16
CA GLY A 34 -24.07 1.47 -6.37
C GLY A 34 -24.69 0.10 -6.03
N ALA A 35 -24.50 -0.90 -6.90
CA ALA A 35 -24.96 -2.27 -6.68
C ALA A 35 -24.08 -3.06 -5.70
N VAL A 36 -22.87 -2.56 -5.40
CA VAL A 36 -21.97 -3.19 -4.45
C VAL A 36 -22.52 -2.98 -3.04
N THR A 37 -23.06 -4.04 -2.47
CA THR A 37 -23.54 -4.11 -1.08
C THR A 37 -22.95 -5.32 -0.37
N VAL A 38 -22.85 -5.28 0.95
CA VAL A 38 -22.36 -6.42 1.75
C VAL A 38 -23.21 -7.66 1.48
N GLU A 39 -24.52 -7.50 1.33
CA GLU A 39 -25.44 -8.59 1.00
C GLU A 39 -25.18 -9.19 -0.39
N ALA A 40 -25.04 -8.34 -1.41
CA ALA A 40 -24.76 -8.80 -2.77
C ALA A 40 -23.40 -9.50 -2.87
N ILE A 41 -22.37 -8.95 -2.21
CA ILE A 41 -21.04 -9.56 -2.13
C ILE A 41 -21.12 -10.90 -1.41
N SER A 42 -21.77 -10.95 -0.24
CA SER A 42 -21.88 -12.16 0.57
C SER A 42 -22.59 -13.27 -0.19
N ARG A 43 -23.70 -12.95 -0.87
CA ARG A 43 -24.42 -13.88 -1.75
C ARG A 43 -23.56 -14.39 -2.89
N ARG A 44 -22.81 -13.51 -3.58
CA ARG A 44 -21.98 -13.88 -4.74
C ARG A 44 -20.72 -14.66 -4.35
N ALA A 45 -20.17 -14.40 -3.16
CA ALA A 45 -19.00 -15.09 -2.63
C ALA A 45 -19.35 -16.35 -1.82
N ASP A 46 -20.64 -16.70 -1.69
CA ASP A 46 -21.15 -17.82 -0.90
C ASP A 46 -20.68 -17.77 0.58
N VAL A 47 -20.85 -16.61 1.21
CA VAL A 47 -20.51 -16.39 2.62
C VAL A 47 -21.63 -15.64 3.35
N SER A 48 -21.63 -15.68 4.68
CA SER A 48 -22.53 -14.83 5.48
C SER A 48 -22.02 -13.40 5.60
N SER A 49 -22.89 -12.42 5.88
CA SER A 49 -22.46 -11.05 6.18
C SER A 49 -21.49 -10.99 7.38
N ARG A 50 -21.69 -11.85 8.39
CA ARG A 50 -20.75 -11.98 9.51
C ARG A 50 -19.38 -12.45 9.03
N THR A 51 -19.35 -13.43 8.14
CA THR A 51 -18.11 -13.89 7.51
C THR A 51 -17.47 -12.75 6.74
N PHE A 52 -18.21 -11.99 5.94
CA PHE A 52 -17.68 -10.81 5.24
C PHE A 52 -16.97 -9.85 6.20
N PHE A 53 -17.63 -9.47 7.31
CA PHE A 53 -17.06 -8.55 8.29
C PHE A 53 -15.85 -9.11 9.04
N ASN A 54 -15.68 -10.44 9.11
CA ASN A 54 -14.45 -11.04 9.64
C ASN A 54 -13.23 -10.81 8.72
N TYR A 55 -13.43 -10.46 7.44
CA TYR A 55 -12.36 -10.21 6.48
C TYR A 55 -12.20 -8.73 6.13
N PHE A 56 -13.30 -8.00 5.97
CA PHE A 56 -13.29 -6.62 5.52
C PHE A 56 -14.17 -5.73 6.39
N PRO A 57 -13.69 -4.54 6.81
CA PRO A 57 -14.48 -3.61 7.59
C PRO A 57 -15.58 -2.94 6.76
N SER A 58 -15.40 -2.86 5.43
CA SER A 58 -16.38 -2.26 4.52
C SER A 58 -16.28 -2.86 3.11
N LYS A 59 -17.29 -2.58 2.28
CA LYS A 59 -17.34 -2.97 0.86
C LYS A 59 -16.28 -2.24 0.04
N GLU A 60 -15.98 -0.99 0.36
CA GLU A 60 -14.95 -0.18 -0.29
C GLU A 60 -13.58 -0.82 -0.03
N GLN A 61 -13.33 -1.34 1.17
CA GLN A 61 -12.11 -2.09 1.46
C GLN A 61 -12.04 -3.39 0.63
N ALA A 62 -13.15 -4.09 0.44
CA ALA A 62 -13.18 -5.28 -0.41
C ALA A 62 -12.85 -4.95 -1.89
N ILE A 63 -13.22 -3.76 -2.38
CA ILE A 63 -12.87 -3.27 -3.72
C ILE A 63 -11.40 -2.85 -3.78
N LEU A 64 -10.97 -1.94 -2.89
CA LEU A 64 -9.63 -1.38 -2.84
C LEU A 64 -8.55 -2.43 -2.56
N GLY A 65 -8.93 -3.54 -1.94
CA GLY A 65 -8.01 -4.55 -1.44
C GLY A 65 -7.39 -4.10 -0.12
N ASP A 66 -6.26 -4.70 0.23
CA ASP A 66 -5.65 -4.46 1.53
C ASP A 66 -5.01 -3.07 1.59
N ASP A 67 -4.97 -2.50 2.80
CA ASP A 67 -4.30 -1.23 3.03
C ASP A 67 -2.78 -1.39 2.85
N PRO A 68 -2.06 -0.34 2.43
CA PRO A 68 -0.61 -0.40 2.36
C PRO A 68 -0.06 -0.66 3.76
N ARG A 69 1.01 -1.44 3.82
CA ARG A 69 1.73 -1.76 5.05
C ARG A 69 3.21 -1.89 4.74
N LEU A 70 4.05 -1.63 5.73
CA LEU A 70 5.47 -1.92 5.63
C LEU A 70 5.63 -3.45 5.76
N PRO A 71 6.70 -4.01 5.18
CA PRO A 71 6.97 -5.42 5.38
C PRO A 71 7.46 -5.60 6.83
N GLU A 72 7.19 -6.75 7.42
CA GLU A 72 7.60 -7.09 8.80
C GLU A 72 8.82 -8.02 8.81
N ASP A 73 9.56 -8.06 7.70
CA ASP A 73 10.65 -8.99 7.42
C ASP A 73 12.03 -8.28 7.39
N GLU A 74 13.01 -8.95 6.77
CA GLU A 74 14.37 -8.47 6.61
C GLU A 74 14.48 -7.16 5.81
N SER A 75 13.54 -6.87 4.91
CA SER A 75 13.55 -5.65 4.11
C SER A 75 13.41 -4.40 4.98
N LEU A 76 12.50 -4.43 5.96
CA LEU A 76 12.34 -3.32 6.91
C LEU A 76 13.56 -3.17 7.82
N ARG A 77 14.15 -4.28 8.25
CA ARG A 77 15.38 -4.27 9.08
C ARG A 77 16.53 -3.66 8.31
N THR A 78 16.74 -4.10 7.08
CA THR A 78 17.77 -3.59 6.17
C THR A 78 17.63 -2.08 5.99
N PHE A 79 16.40 -1.59 5.78
CA PHE A 79 16.14 -0.16 5.71
C PHE A 79 16.58 0.56 6.99
N VAL A 80 16.17 0.09 8.17
CA VAL A 80 16.53 0.71 9.47
C VAL A 80 18.05 0.67 9.72
N ASP A 81 18.73 -0.40 9.34
CA ASP A 81 20.12 -0.68 9.70
C ASP A 81 21.18 0.00 8.82
N GLY A 82 20.80 0.56 7.68
CA GLY A 82 21.80 1.07 6.75
C GLY A 82 21.26 1.44 5.38
N GLY A 83 20.20 0.74 4.98
CA GLY A 83 19.85 0.61 3.58
C GLY A 83 21.03 0.14 2.71
N PRO A 84 20.77 -0.31 1.48
CA PRO A 84 21.83 -0.64 0.53
C PRO A 84 22.54 0.61 -0.02
N VAL A 85 21.85 1.74 -0.16
CA VAL A 85 22.40 2.97 -0.77
C VAL A 85 22.95 3.92 0.29
N GLY A 86 22.35 3.95 1.49
CA GLY A 86 22.70 4.87 2.57
C GLY A 86 21.97 6.22 2.48
N ASP A 87 21.18 6.44 1.44
CA ASP A 87 20.29 7.60 1.32
C ASP A 87 18.88 7.23 1.79
N VAL A 88 18.39 7.92 2.82
CA VAL A 88 17.12 7.58 3.48
C VAL A 88 15.93 7.61 2.52
N LEU A 89 15.89 8.55 1.56
CA LEU A 89 14.76 8.64 0.63
C LEU A 89 14.83 7.56 -0.45
N ALA A 90 16.03 7.30 -1.00
CA ALA A 90 16.23 6.24 -1.98
C ALA A 90 15.92 4.86 -1.40
N ASP A 91 16.46 4.56 -0.22
CA ASP A 91 16.24 3.28 0.46
C ASP A 91 14.78 3.10 0.90
N LEU A 92 14.11 4.19 1.32
CA LEU A 92 12.67 4.16 1.62
C LEU A 92 11.84 3.91 0.35
N GLY A 93 12.20 4.54 -0.78
CA GLY A 93 11.55 4.29 -2.06
C GLY A 93 11.61 2.82 -2.45
N ALA A 94 12.80 2.21 -2.36
CA ALA A 94 12.99 0.78 -2.62
C ALA A 94 12.14 -0.10 -1.68
N LEU A 95 12.09 0.22 -0.38
CA LEU A 95 11.25 -0.50 0.59
C LEU A 95 9.75 -0.43 0.22
N LEU A 96 9.27 0.74 -0.19
CA LEU A 96 7.87 0.96 -0.53
C LEU A 96 7.49 0.28 -1.86
N VAL A 97 8.39 0.29 -2.85
CA VAL A 97 8.25 -0.46 -4.11
C VAL A 97 8.17 -1.96 -3.82
N HIS A 98 9.06 -2.50 -2.98
CA HIS A 98 9.03 -3.90 -2.55
C HIS A 98 7.72 -4.25 -1.84
N SER A 99 7.28 -3.40 -0.89
CA SER A 99 6.01 -3.57 -0.18
C SER A 99 4.81 -3.60 -1.13
N ALA A 100 4.81 -2.73 -2.14
CA ALA A 100 3.75 -2.67 -3.13
C ALA A 100 3.71 -3.92 -4.01
N ARG A 101 4.88 -4.44 -4.43
CA ARG A 101 5.01 -5.66 -5.22
C ARG A 101 4.44 -6.87 -4.49
N GLU A 102 4.85 -7.10 -3.24
CA GLU A 102 4.31 -8.17 -2.38
C GLU A 102 2.78 -8.07 -2.26
N LEU A 103 2.28 -6.87 -1.98
CA LEU A 103 0.84 -6.64 -1.88
C LEU A 103 0.11 -6.95 -3.20
N ILE A 104 0.67 -6.60 -4.35
CA ILE A 104 0.07 -6.86 -5.67
C ILE A 104 0.04 -8.35 -5.97
N GLU A 105 1.14 -9.06 -5.73
CA GLU A 105 1.28 -10.49 -5.96
C GLU A 105 0.28 -11.29 -5.09
N GLU A 106 0.07 -10.86 -3.84
CA GLU A 106 -0.94 -11.45 -2.95
C GLU A 106 -2.38 -11.21 -3.44
N ARG A 107 -2.67 -10.02 -4.01
CA ARG A 107 -4.04 -9.59 -4.35
C ARG A 107 -4.60 -10.29 -5.59
N GLY A 108 -3.81 -10.40 -6.66
CA GLY A 108 -4.37 -10.57 -8.00
C GLY A 108 -5.45 -9.51 -8.34
N LEU A 109 -6.15 -9.69 -9.47
CA LEU A 109 -7.26 -8.82 -9.89
C LEU A 109 -6.87 -7.34 -10.07
N ILE A 110 -5.61 -7.08 -10.45
CA ILE A 110 -5.09 -5.71 -10.57
C ILE A 110 -5.79 -4.96 -11.70
N ALA A 111 -6.02 -5.62 -12.85
CA ALA A 111 -6.69 -5.03 -14.00
C ALA A 111 -8.15 -4.66 -13.68
N GLU A 112 -8.91 -5.56 -13.05
CA GLU A 112 -10.30 -5.31 -12.65
C GLU A 112 -10.38 -4.16 -11.65
N ARG A 113 -9.45 -4.12 -10.68
CA ARG A 113 -9.38 -3.06 -9.69
C ARG A 113 -9.03 -1.71 -10.30
N GLN A 114 -8.07 -1.67 -11.22
CA GLN A 114 -7.72 -0.48 -11.98
C GLN A 114 -8.96 0.06 -12.72
N GLN A 115 -9.69 -0.81 -13.40
CA GLN A 115 -10.89 -0.44 -14.15
C GLN A 115 -11.99 0.11 -13.25
N VAL A 116 -12.25 -0.53 -12.10
CA VAL A 116 -13.23 -0.03 -11.12
C VAL A 116 -12.80 1.33 -10.57
N LEU A 117 -11.53 1.52 -10.23
CA LEU A 117 -11.04 2.79 -9.68
C LEU A 117 -11.11 3.92 -10.70
N ARG A 118 -10.76 3.66 -11.96
CA ARG A 118 -10.86 4.63 -13.05
C ARG A 118 -12.30 5.11 -13.25
N ALA A 119 -13.26 4.20 -13.15
CA ALA A 119 -14.68 4.50 -13.31
C ALA A 119 -15.31 5.16 -12.07
N ASN A 120 -14.69 5.07 -10.89
CA ASN A 120 -15.27 5.52 -9.62
C ASN A 120 -14.25 6.29 -8.76
N PRO A 121 -13.94 7.56 -9.11
CA PRO A 121 -12.94 8.39 -8.41
C PRO A 121 -13.25 8.64 -6.93
N GLU A 122 -14.50 8.49 -6.50
CA GLU A 122 -14.92 8.63 -5.10
C GLU A 122 -14.23 7.62 -4.16
N LEU A 123 -13.77 6.48 -4.69
CA LEU A 123 -13.00 5.47 -3.94
C LEU A 123 -11.63 6.00 -3.48
N PHE A 124 -11.16 7.10 -4.07
CA PHE A 124 -9.88 7.71 -3.73
C PHE A 124 -9.87 8.27 -2.32
N SER A 125 -10.99 8.84 -1.85
CA SER A 125 -11.08 9.40 -0.49
C SER A 125 -10.76 8.35 0.57
N ARG A 126 -11.29 7.13 0.42
CA ARG A 126 -11.01 6.02 1.32
C ARG A 126 -9.56 5.52 1.23
N ARG A 127 -8.96 5.56 0.03
CA ARG A 127 -7.54 5.25 -0.13
C ARG A 127 -6.65 6.30 0.54
N MET A 128 -6.99 7.58 0.41
CA MET A 128 -6.24 8.68 1.04
C MET A 128 -6.32 8.67 2.56
N GLU A 129 -7.42 8.16 3.12
CA GLU A 129 -7.53 7.87 4.56
C GLU A 129 -6.54 6.79 5.00
N SER A 130 -6.51 5.64 4.32
CA SER A 130 -5.54 4.59 4.61
C SER A 130 -4.08 5.05 4.46
N MET A 131 -3.79 5.89 3.46
CA MET A 131 -2.46 6.46 3.26
C MET A 131 -2.00 7.34 4.43
N ARG A 132 -2.93 8.02 5.12
CA ARG A 132 -2.62 8.82 6.32
C ARG A 132 -2.20 7.93 7.49
N GLU A 133 -2.91 6.82 7.71
CA GLU A 133 -2.52 5.84 8.74
C GLU A 133 -1.16 5.22 8.42
N PHE A 134 -0.95 4.87 7.15
CA PHE A 134 0.31 4.31 6.68
C PHE A 134 1.52 5.26 6.87
N GLN A 135 1.29 6.57 6.73
CA GLN A 135 2.32 7.58 6.99
C GLN A 135 2.93 7.47 8.38
N GLY A 136 2.12 7.15 9.40
CA GLY A 136 2.60 7.00 10.77
C GLY A 136 3.61 5.84 10.90
N ALA A 137 3.34 4.72 10.23
CA ALA A 137 4.24 3.57 10.20
C ALA A 137 5.56 3.92 9.47
N ILE A 138 5.48 4.60 8.33
CA ILE A 138 6.67 5.08 7.59
C ILE A 138 7.49 6.02 8.47
N GLN A 139 6.85 7.00 9.13
CA GLN A 139 7.53 7.96 9.99
C GLN A 139 8.25 7.27 11.14
N ALA A 140 7.62 6.26 11.77
CA ALA A 140 8.26 5.48 12.83
C ALA A 140 9.50 4.72 12.34
N ALA A 141 9.43 4.10 11.16
CA ALA A 141 10.58 3.43 10.55
C ALA A 141 11.71 4.41 10.22
N VAL A 142 11.38 5.57 9.64
CA VAL A 142 12.34 6.63 9.33
C VAL A 142 12.98 7.21 10.59
N ALA A 143 12.22 7.41 11.67
CA ALA A 143 12.78 7.90 12.93
C ALA A 143 13.85 6.94 13.49
N ARG A 144 13.56 5.63 13.50
CA ARG A 144 14.53 4.60 13.90
C ARG A 144 15.78 4.61 13.03
N ARG A 145 15.59 4.80 11.72
CA ARG A 145 16.68 4.91 10.75
C ARG A 145 17.59 6.11 11.05
N LEU A 146 17.01 7.29 11.21
CA LEU A 146 17.74 8.53 11.51
C LEU A 146 18.47 8.47 12.85
N GLU A 147 17.86 7.84 13.87
CA GLU A 147 18.50 7.63 15.18
C GLU A 147 19.74 6.74 15.09
N ARG A 148 19.68 5.70 14.27
CA ARG A 148 20.84 4.83 14.01
C ARG A 148 21.95 5.58 13.27
N ASP A 149 21.61 6.42 12.29
CA ASP A 149 22.59 7.09 11.45
C ASP A 149 23.29 8.26 12.15
N ASP A 150 22.57 9.00 12.99
CA ASP A 150 23.12 10.08 13.79
C ASP A 150 22.47 10.13 15.19
N PRO A 151 23.05 9.37 16.16
CA PRO A 151 22.58 9.39 17.54
C PRO A 151 22.67 10.78 18.20
N GLY A 152 23.59 11.64 17.74
CA GLY A 152 23.75 12.99 18.25
C GLY A 152 22.60 13.91 17.84
N PHE A 153 22.18 13.83 16.57
CA PHE A 153 20.96 14.51 16.09
C PHE A 153 19.71 13.99 16.79
N ALA A 154 19.64 12.68 17.04
CA ALA A 154 18.49 12.04 17.68
C ALA A 154 18.24 12.46 19.13
N ALA A 155 19.24 13.04 19.81
CA ALA A 155 19.06 13.62 21.14
C ALA A 155 18.05 14.79 21.14
N ASP A 156 17.85 15.46 20.01
CA ASP A 156 16.75 16.41 19.80
C ASP A 156 15.53 15.69 19.21
N ALA A 157 14.63 15.23 20.11
CA ALA A 157 13.41 14.52 19.74
C ALA A 157 12.48 15.35 18.81
N ASP A 158 12.53 16.67 18.91
CA ASP A 158 11.73 17.57 18.07
C ASP A 158 12.29 17.66 16.66
N ALA A 159 13.62 17.79 16.53
CA ALA A 159 14.29 17.75 15.23
C ALA A 159 14.11 16.39 14.54
N LEU A 160 14.26 15.29 15.27
CA LEU A 160 14.03 13.94 14.78
C LEU A 160 12.60 13.77 14.25
N ARG A 161 11.59 14.15 15.04
CA ARG A 161 10.18 14.07 14.64
C ARG A 161 9.90 14.89 13.38
N ARG A 162 10.42 16.12 13.29
CA ARG A 162 10.22 16.98 12.10
C ARG A 162 10.88 16.40 10.86
N ARG A 163 12.13 15.94 10.97
CA ARG A 163 12.87 15.33 9.84
C ARG A 163 12.18 14.05 9.36
N ALA A 164 11.84 13.15 10.27
CA ALA A 164 11.14 11.91 9.95
C ALA A 164 9.76 12.17 9.32
N GLY A 165 9.02 13.14 9.84
CA GLY A 165 7.73 13.57 9.31
C GLY A 165 7.83 14.16 7.89
N LEU A 166 8.87 14.95 7.60
CA LEU A 166 9.09 15.50 6.26
C LEU A 166 9.44 14.39 5.26
N VAL A 167 10.41 13.54 5.60
CA VAL A 167 10.82 12.40 4.76
C VAL A 167 9.64 11.48 4.47
N SER A 168 8.84 11.11 5.48
CA SER A 168 7.67 10.26 5.30
C SER A 168 6.59 10.94 4.44
N SER A 169 6.37 12.24 4.62
CA SER A 169 5.39 13.01 3.84
C SER A 169 5.77 13.08 2.36
N VAL A 170 7.04 13.28 2.06
CA VAL A 170 7.59 13.35 0.70
C VAL A 170 7.50 11.98 0.02
N ALA A 171 7.91 10.91 0.70
CA ALA A 171 7.77 9.54 0.17
C ALA A 171 6.30 9.17 -0.06
N LEU A 172 5.39 9.57 0.85
CA LEU A 172 3.96 9.36 0.69
C LEU A 172 3.36 10.18 -0.46
N ALA A 173 3.93 11.35 -0.77
CA ALA A 173 3.52 12.13 -1.94
C ALA A 173 3.83 11.37 -3.24
N ALA A 174 5.03 10.79 -3.35
CA ALA A 174 5.40 9.94 -4.49
C ALA A 174 4.50 8.70 -4.61
N LEU A 175 4.21 8.02 -3.48
CA LEU A 175 3.29 6.87 -3.45
C LEU A 175 1.86 7.23 -3.91
N ARG A 176 1.34 8.39 -3.47
CA ARG A 176 0.02 8.89 -3.86
C ARG A 176 -0.04 9.29 -5.33
N HIS A 177 1.02 9.96 -5.81
CA HIS A 177 1.17 10.32 -7.22
C HIS A 177 1.14 9.06 -8.10
N ALA A 178 1.98 8.08 -7.76
CA ALA A 178 2.03 6.83 -8.51
C ALA A 178 0.68 6.10 -8.55
N TRP A 179 0.00 6.05 -7.41
CA TRP A 179 -1.30 5.40 -7.32
C TRP A 179 -2.37 6.14 -8.14
N TRP A 180 -2.34 7.47 -8.14
CA TRP A 180 -3.21 8.30 -8.97
C TRP A 180 -2.97 8.04 -10.46
N GLU A 181 -1.73 8.14 -10.93
CA GLU A 181 -1.35 7.91 -12.33
C GLU A 181 -1.73 6.49 -12.78
N TRP A 182 -1.43 5.48 -11.97
CA TRP A 182 -1.83 4.10 -12.24
C TRP A 182 -3.35 3.96 -12.37
N SER A 183 -4.13 4.55 -11.46
CA SER A 183 -5.58 4.46 -11.48
C SER A 183 -6.23 5.18 -12.68
N ALA A 184 -5.62 6.28 -13.13
CA ALA A 184 -6.09 7.09 -14.26
C ALA A 184 -5.65 6.54 -15.62
N SER A 185 -4.49 5.87 -15.68
CA SER A 185 -3.91 5.32 -16.92
C SER A 185 -4.76 4.22 -17.55
N GLU A 186 -4.56 3.95 -18.84
CA GLU A 186 -5.22 2.85 -19.58
C GLU A 186 -4.88 1.45 -19.03
N ALA A 187 -5.63 0.43 -19.46
CA ALA A 187 -5.44 -0.94 -18.98
C ALA A 187 -4.06 -1.47 -19.43
N GLY A 188 -3.24 -1.93 -18.48
CA GLY A 188 -1.92 -2.52 -18.75
C GLY A 188 -0.75 -1.82 -18.08
N THR A 189 -0.94 -0.65 -17.48
CA THR A 189 0.08 0.00 -16.65
C THR A 189 0.25 -0.75 -15.33
N ASP A 190 1.50 -1.10 -15.01
CA ASP A 190 1.84 -1.73 -13.74
C ASP A 190 2.01 -0.66 -12.64
N LEU A 191 1.41 -0.88 -11.48
CA LEU A 191 1.49 0.06 -10.35
C LEU A 191 2.93 0.15 -9.79
N VAL A 192 3.69 -0.94 -9.85
CA VAL A 192 5.09 -0.95 -9.40
C VAL A 192 5.95 -0.10 -10.33
N ASP A 193 5.76 -0.21 -11.64
CA ASP A 193 6.47 0.64 -12.60
C ASP A 193 6.16 2.13 -12.37
N GLU A 194 4.91 2.45 -12.04
CA GLU A 194 4.49 3.83 -11.75
C GLU A 194 5.08 4.35 -10.43
N LEU A 195 5.25 3.48 -9.44
CA LEU A 195 5.96 3.79 -8.20
C LEU A 195 7.43 4.06 -8.44
N GLU A 196 8.11 3.18 -9.18
CA GLU A 196 9.51 3.34 -9.55
C GLU A 196 9.73 4.67 -10.30
N ARG A 197 8.86 5.01 -11.26
CA ARG A 197 8.89 6.29 -11.97
C ARG A 197 8.69 7.48 -11.03
N SER A 198 7.69 7.45 -10.16
CA SER A 198 7.41 8.55 -9.23
C SER A 198 8.56 8.78 -8.23
N PHE A 199 9.20 7.72 -7.74
CA PHE A 199 10.38 7.86 -6.87
C PHE A 199 11.62 8.35 -7.63
N ALA A 200 11.81 7.92 -8.88
CA ALA A 200 12.89 8.43 -9.73
C ALA A 200 12.73 9.94 -9.99
N GLU A 201 11.52 10.40 -10.33
CA GLU A 201 11.21 11.82 -10.50
C GLU A 201 11.44 12.63 -9.23
N LEU A 202 11.00 12.10 -8.08
CA LEU A 202 11.27 12.71 -6.78
C LEU A 202 12.78 12.88 -6.55
N GLY A 203 13.59 11.86 -6.86
CA GLY A 203 15.05 11.95 -6.75
C GLY A 203 15.63 13.09 -7.60
N VAL A 204 15.16 13.24 -8.84
CA VAL A 204 15.56 14.34 -9.72
C VAL A 204 15.19 15.70 -9.12
N LEU A 205 13.98 15.84 -8.56
CA LEU A 205 13.50 17.10 -7.96
C LEU A 205 14.30 17.50 -6.71
N VAL A 206 14.59 16.55 -5.82
CA VAL A 206 15.31 16.81 -4.56
C VAL A 206 16.81 17.04 -4.78
N SER A 207 17.38 16.50 -5.87
CA SER A 207 18.78 16.75 -6.25
C SER A 207 19.04 18.17 -6.76
N ARG A 208 17.99 18.91 -7.15
CA ARG A 208 18.08 20.33 -7.51
C ARG A 208 18.00 21.15 -6.24
N SER A 209 18.82 22.21 -6.11
CA SER A 209 18.73 23.12 -4.96
C SER A 209 17.30 23.65 -4.81
N LEU A 210 16.63 23.19 -3.76
CA LEU A 210 15.42 23.81 -3.24
C LEU A 210 15.88 25.04 -2.43
N VAL A 211 15.16 26.14 -2.64
CA VAL A 211 15.47 27.51 -2.18
C VAL A 211 16.01 27.57 -0.75
#